data_AF-A0AAJ1RT49-F1
#
_entry.id   AF-A0AAJ1RT49-F1
#
_cell.length_a   1.000
_cell.length_b   1.000
_cell.length_c   1.000
_cell.angle_alpha   90.00
_cell.angle_beta   90.00
_cell.angle_gamma   90.00
#
_symmetry.space_group_name_H-M   'P 1'
#
loop_
_entity.id
_entity.type
_entity.pdbx_description
1 polymer ?
#
loop_
_entity_poly.entity_id
_entity_poly.type
_entity_poly.pdbx_seq_one_letter_code
_entity_poly.pdbx_strand_id
1 'polypeptide(L)'
;MPSWGFWTIRARASPALLALFDLPWIPVFFVGIYLFHPLLGAMTLISGLVLIGLSLGNQWTSRSAFAAAMHCTEDLEVQTQQYLNRAMLIRALGMQSTTLTRQHRLQHAAQVAQLRASDIAGLFTTIIRTLRMAMQSAILGLGAWLVLQEQLSAGGMIATSILFGRLLNPLEVLIGSWIVPQRALLGWARLRGQLSQMPARHRPLALPRPAA
;
A
#
# COMPACT_ATOMS: atom_id res chain seq x y z
N MET A 1 -23.15 -18.93 -27.44
CA MET A 1 -22.45 -17.63 -27.48
C MET A 1 -21.87 -17.33 -26.09
N PRO A 2 -20.56 -17.52 -25.83
CA PRO A 2 -19.96 -17.24 -24.53
C PRO A 2 -19.07 -15.98 -24.57
N SER A 3 -19.51 -14.90 -23.93
CA SER A 3 -18.77 -13.63 -23.79
C SER A 3 -18.49 -13.32 -22.31
N TRP A 4 -17.66 -14.13 -21.62
CA TRP A 4 -17.39 -13.92 -20.19
C TRP A 4 -15.92 -14.16 -19.76
N GLY A 5 -14.95 -14.09 -20.68
CA GLY A 5 -13.53 -14.30 -20.37
C GLY A 5 -12.66 -13.05 -20.19
N PHE A 6 -13.07 -11.89 -20.72
CA PHE A 6 -12.15 -10.75 -20.88
C PHE A 6 -12.10 -9.78 -19.68
N TRP A 7 -13.05 -9.86 -18.74
CA TRP A 7 -13.14 -8.91 -17.62
C TRP A 7 -12.22 -9.23 -16.43
N THR A 8 -11.78 -10.48 -16.28
CA THR A 8 -10.96 -10.89 -15.12
C THR A 8 -9.47 -10.56 -15.29
N ILE A 9 -8.99 -10.37 -16.52
CA ILE A 9 -7.58 -10.06 -16.82
C ILE A 9 -7.29 -8.57 -16.55
N ARG A 10 -8.28 -7.70 -16.79
CA ARG A 10 -8.15 -6.24 -16.59
C ARG A 10 -8.08 -5.80 -15.12
N ALA A 11 -8.48 -6.68 -14.19
CA ALA A 11 -8.52 -6.39 -12.76
C ALA A 11 -7.23 -6.74 -11.99
N ARG A 12 -6.23 -7.36 -12.64
CA ARG A 12 -4.96 -7.77 -11.98
C ARG A 12 -3.75 -6.91 -12.31
N ALA A 13 -3.90 -5.85 -13.11
CA ALA A 13 -2.91 -4.78 -13.12
C ALA A 13 -3.14 -3.95 -11.85
N SER A 14 -2.52 -4.33 -10.72
CA SER A 14 -2.50 -3.47 -9.55
C SER A 14 -2.00 -2.09 -9.99
N PRO A 15 -2.72 -0.98 -9.68
CA PRO A 15 -2.29 0.37 -10.04
C PRO A 15 -0.82 0.64 -9.64
N ALA A 16 -0.37 0.02 -8.55
CA ALA A 16 1.02 0.01 -8.10
C ALA A 16 2.05 -0.50 -9.13
N LEU A 17 1.71 -1.52 -9.93
CA LEU A 17 2.61 -2.07 -10.96
C LEU A 17 2.82 -1.06 -12.09
N LEU A 18 1.74 -0.39 -12.53
CA LEU A 18 1.83 0.65 -13.56
C LEU A 18 2.66 1.85 -13.06
N ALA A 19 2.49 2.26 -11.81
CA ALA A 19 3.30 3.31 -11.19
C ALA A 19 4.80 2.95 -11.09
N LEU A 20 5.12 1.67 -10.91
CA LEU A 20 6.50 1.19 -10.87
C LEU A 20 7.19 1.28 -12.23
N PHE A 21 6.44 1.15 -13.33
CA PHE A 21 6.97 1.33 -14.69
C PHE A 21 7.29 2.79 -15.02
N ASP A 22 6.60 3.75 -14.40
CA ASP A 22 6.86 5.19 -14.59
C ASP A 22 8.03 5.70 -13.72
N LEU A 23 8.43 4.96 -12.68
CA LEU A 23 9.51 5.34 -11.74
C LEU A 23 10.85 5.67 -12.42
N PRO A 24 11.34 4.87 -13.38
CA PRO A 24 12.60 5.15 -14.09
C PRO A 24 12.53 6.39 -14.99
N TRP A 25 11.33 6.85 -15.36
CA TRP A 25 11.12 8.02 -16.21
C TRP A 25 11.05 9.33 -15.42
N ILE A 26 10.95 9.27 -14.08
CA ILE A 26 10.94 10.46 -13.20
C ILE A 26 12.12 11.39 -13.48
N PRO A 27 13.39 10.92 -13.58
CA PRO A 27 14.52 11.79 -13.89
C PRO A 27 14.40 12.44 -15.28
N VAL A 28 13.85 11.71 -16.26
CA VAL A 28 13.65 12.22 -17.62
C VAL A 28 12.64 13.37 -17.63
N PHE A 29 11.52 13.21 -16.94
CA PHE A 29 10.53 14.28 -16.80
C PHE A 29 11.09 15.49 -16.03
N PHE A 30 11.87 15.25 -14.96
CA PHE A 30 12.53 16.32 -14.22
C PHE A 30 13.51 17.11 -15.10
N VAL A 31 14.37 16.42 -15.86
CA VAL A 31 15.30 17.06 -16.81
C VAL A 31 14.54 17.84 -17.88
N GLY A 32 13.43 17.29 -18.40
CA GLY A 32 12.56 17.99 -19.34
C GLY A 32 12.01 19.31 -18.78
N ILE A 33 11.55 19.32 -17.52
CA ILE A 33 11.07 20.54 -16.85
C ILE A 33 12.22 21.53 -16.60
N TYR A 34 13.38 21.03 -16.18
CA TYR A 34 14.57 21.85 -15.94
C TYR A 34 15.08 22.53 -17.22
N LEU A 35 15.00 21.84 -18.37
CA LEU A 35 15.35 22.39 -19.68
C LEU A 35 14.44 23.54 -20.12
N PHE A 36 13.16 23.54 -19.72
CA PHE A 36 12.26 24.66 -20.00
C PHE A 36 12.65 25.91 -19.21
N HIS A 37 12.81 25.76 -17.90
CA HIS A 37 13.24 26.87 -17.06
C HIS A 37 13.82 26.38 -15.72
N PRO A 38 14.99 26.87 -15.27
CA PRO A 38 15.60 26.47 -14.00
C PRO A 38 14.71 26.72 -12.77
N LEU A 39 13.95 27.83 -12.74
CA LEU A 39 13.00 28.11 -11.65
C LEU A 39 11.87 27.08 -11.55
N LEU A 40 11.33 26.63 -12.68
CA LEU A 40 10.29 25.59 -12.70
C LEU A 40 10.89 24.29 -12.19
N GLY A 41 12.09 23.93 -12.68
CA GLY A 41 12.90 22.82 -12.18
C GLY A 41 13.06 22.83 -10.66
N ALA A 42 13.46 23.96 -10.08
CA ALA A 42 13.62 24.13 -8.63
C ALA A 42 12.30 23.91 -7.86
N MET A 43 11.18 24.44 -8.37
CA MET A 43 9.85 24.23 -7.78
C MET A 43 9.44 22.74 -7.81
N THR A 44 9.70 22.05 -8.92
CA THR A 44 9.53 20.59 -9.02
C THR A 44 10.36 19.83 -8.00
N LEU A 45 11.60 20.25 -7.80
CA LEU A 45 12.50 19.62 -6.84
C LEU A 45 11.96 19.79 -5.41
N ILE A 46 11.53 21.00 -5.05
CA ILE A 46 10.96 21.31 -3.73
C ILE A 46 9.69 20.49 -3.49
N SER A 47 8.76 20.49 -4.42
CA SER A 47 7.52 19.71 -4.29
C SER A 47 7.79 18.20 -4.20
N GLY A 48 8.72 17.68 -4.99
CA GLY A 48 9.20 16.29 -4.88
C GLY A 48 9.79 15.99 -3.51
N LEU A 49 10.67 16.84 -2.99
CA LEU A 49 11.29 16.68 -1.67
C LEU A 49 10.24 16.71 -0.54
N VAL A 50 9.31 17.65 -0.60
CA VAL A 50 8.22 17.77 0.38
C VAL A 50 7.34 16.53 0.37
N LEU A 51 6.99 16.01 -0.81
CA LEU A 51 6.18 14.79 -0.94
C LEU A 51 6.94 13.54 -0.50
N ILE A 52 8.24 13.44 -0.78
CA ILE A 52 9.09 12.36 -0.28
C ILE A 52 9.15 12.41 1.25
N GLY A 53 9.35 13.59 1.84
CA GLY A 53 9.36 13.77 3.29
C GLY A 53 8.03 13.36 3.93
N LEU A 54 6.91 13.78 3.33
CA LEU A 54 5.57 13.40 3.81
C LEU A 54 5.29 11.90 3.62
N SER A 55 5.80 11.30 2.55
CA SER A 55 5.73 9.86 2.28
C SER A 55 6.53 9.05 3.30
N LEU A 56 7.73 9.49 3.67
CA LEU A 56 8.54 8.86 4.72
C LEU A 56 7.85 8.96 6.10
N GLY A 57 7.27 10.12 6.42
CA GLY A 57 6.46 10.31 7.64
C GLY A 57 5.25 9.39 7.68
N ASN A 58 4.55 9.23 6.54
CA ASN A 58 3.48 8.26 6.39
C ASN A 58 4.00 6.83 6.58
N GLN A 59 5.17 6.49 6.02
CA GLN A 59 5.73 5.14 6.12
C GLN A 59 6.04 4.76 7.57
N TRP A 60 6.63 5.65 8.37
CA TRP A 60 6.93 5.38 9.78
C TRP A 60 5.66 5.25 10.62
N THR A 61 4.68 6.14 10.43
CA THR A 61 3.45 6.16 11.22
C THR A 61 2.50 5.02 10.84
N SER A 62 2.33 4.76 9.54
CA SER A 62 1.47 3.69 9.06
C SER A 62 2.05 2.30 9.34
N ARG A 63 3.39 2.13 9.35
CA ARG A 63 4.01 0.82 9.66
C ARG A 63 3.62 0.27 11.03
N SER A 64 3.67 1.10 12.07
CA SER A 64 3.32 0.69 13.43
C SER A 64 1.82 0.41 13.58
N ALA A 65 0.97 1.26 12.99
CA ALA A 65 -0.49 1.08 13.01
C ALA A 65 -0.93 -0.18 12.27
N PHE A 66 -0.32 -0.48 11.11
CA PHE A 66 -0.60 -1.72 10.36
C PHE A 66 -0.10 -2.96 11.07
N ALA A 67 1.07 -2.92 11.72
CA ALA A 67 1.57 -4.04 12.50
C ALA A 67 0.61 -4.38 13.67
N ALA A 68 0.11 -3.36 14.38
CA ALA A 68 -0.85 -3.54 15.47
C ALA A 68 -2.19 -4.13 14.98
N ALA A 69 -2.74 -3.65 13.85
CA ALA A 69 -3.97 -4.20 13.27
C ALA A 69 -3.83 -5.67 12.82
N MET A 70 -2.64 -6.05 12.34
CA MET A 70 -2.35 -7.42 11.89
C MET A 70 -2.23 -8.41 13.05
N HIS A 71 -1.61 -8.02 14.16
CA HIS A 71 -1.56 -8.87 15.36
C HIS A 71 -2.95 -9.18 15.91
N CYS A 72 -3.85 -8.18 15.97
CA CYS A 72 -5.23 -8.41 16.40
C CYS A 72 -6.04 -9.32 15.46
N THR A 73 -5.75 -9.31 14.15
CA THR A 73 -6.41 -10.20 13.18
C THR A 73 -5.86 -11.62 13.23
N GLU A 74 -4.56 -11.78 13.47
CA GLU A 74 -3.93 -13.09 13.70
C GLU A 74 -4.43 -13.75 14.98
N ASP A 75 -4.55 -12.99 16.08
CA ASP A 75 -5.15 -13.47 17.33
C ASP A 75 -6.58 -13.98 17.12
N LEU A 76 -7.37 -13.28 16.28
CA LEU A 76 -8.72 -13.69 15.91
C LEU A 76 -8.76 -14.99 15.10
N GLU A 77 -7.87 -15.14 14.12
CA GLU A 77 -7.78 -16.35 13.30
C GLU A 77 -7.37 -17.57 14.15
N VAL A 78 -6.33 -17.43 14.98
CA VAL A 78 -5.88 -18.49 15.91
C VAL A 78 -7.01 -18.90 16.85
N GLN A 79 -7.74 -17.93 17.41
CA GLN A 79 -8.86 -18.24 18.29
C GLN A 79 -9.99 -18.95 17.55
N THR A 80 -10.33 -18.50 16.34
CA THR A 80 -11.39 -19.10 15.51
C THR A 80 -11.06 -20.56 15.17
N GLN A 81 -9.79 -20.87 14.86
CA GLN A 81 -9.31 -22.24 14.64
C GLN A 81 -9.48 -23.11 15.90
N GLN A 82 -9.16 -22.57 17.08
CA GLN A 82 -9.33 -23.27 18.36
C GLN A 82 -10.81 -23.47 18.72
N TYR A 83 -11.68 -22.52 18.39
CA TYR A 83 -13.13 -22.64 18.57
C TYR A 83 -13.72 -23.74 17.69
N LEU A 84 -13.31 -23.86 16.42
CA LEU A 84 -13.77 -24.94 15.54
C LEU A 84 -13.31 -26.32 16.04
N ASN A 85 -12.07 -26.44 16.52
CA ASN A 85 -11.53 -27.69 17.07
C ASN A 85 -12.15 -28.09 18.43
N ARG A 86 -12.68 -27.13 19.20
CA ARG A 86 -13.33 -27.36 20.51
C ARG A 86 -14.85 -27.20 20.49
N ALA A 87 -15.44 -26.99 19.30
CA ALA A 87 -16.86 -26.69 19.13
C ALA A 87 -17.78 -27.77 19.71
N MET A 88 -17.38 -29.05 19.63
CA MET A 88 -18.14 -30.17 20.21
C MET A 88 -18.11 -30.16 21.75
N LEU A 89 -17.00 -29.77 22.38
CA LEU A 89 -16.86 -29.70 23.83
C LEU A 89 -17.59 -28.49 24.44
N ILE A 90 -17.56 -27.34 23.77
CA ILE A 90 -18.25 -26.11 24.22
C ILE A 90 -19.77 -26.28 24.14
N ARG A 91 -20.27 -27.00 23.13
CA ARG A 91 -21.69 -27.31 22.95
C ARG A 91 -22.20 -28.35 23.97
N ALA A 92 -21.32 -29.21 24.49
CA ALA A 92 -21.65 -30.21 25.51
C ALA A 92 -21.69 -29.65 26.96
N LEU A 93 -20.98 -28.55 27.24
CA LEU A 93 -20.86 -27.94 28.59
C LEU A 93 -21.74 -26.69 28.81
N GLY A 94 -22.50 -26.23 27.82
CA GLY A 94 -23.41 -25.08 27.95
C GLY A 94 -22.76 -23.69 28.03
N MET A 95 -21.46 -23.57 27.78
CA MET A 95 -20.68 -22.33 27.97
C MET A 95 -20.70 -21.36 26.76
N GLN A 96 -21.77 -21.36 25.97
CA GLN A 96 -21.85 -20.63 24.69
C GLN A 96 -21.89 -19.09 24.85
N SER A 97 -22.57 -18.58 25.89
CA SER A 97 -22.75 -17.14 26.09
C SER A 97 -21.48 -16.40 26.56
N THR A 98 -20.64 -17.05 27.36
CA THR A 98 -19.37 -16.49 27.86
C THR A 98 -18.25 -16.55 26.82
N THR A 99 -18.32 -17.49 25.87
CA THR A 99 -17.38 -17.56 24.74
C THR A 99 -17.72 -16.56 23.63
N LEU A 100 -19.01 -16.35 23.34
CA LEU A 100 -19.46 -15.35 22.36
C LEU A 100 -19.11 -13.91 22.76
N THR A 101 -19.27 -13.55 24.03
CA THR A 101 -18.90 -12.22 24.54
C THR A 101 -17.40 -11.94 24.46
N ARG A 102 -16.55 -12.95 24.73
CA ARG A 102 -15.10 -12.85 24.54
C ARG A 102 -14.71 -12.70 23.07
N GLN A 103 -15.35 -13.46 22.18
CA GLN A 103 -15.10 -13.40 20.74
C GLN A 103 -15.52 -12.04 20.15
N HIS A 104 -16.68 -11.51 20.55
CA HIS A 104 -17.13 -10.17 20.14
C HIS A 104 -16.17 -9.06 20.61
N ARG A 105 -15.63 -9.16 21.83
CA ARG A 105 -14.67 -8.17 22.35
C ARG A 105 -13.36 -8.15 21.55
N LEU A 106 -12.87 -9.32 21.12
CA LEU A 106 -11.66 -9.43 20.30
C LEU A 106 -11.91 -8.97 18.86
N GLN A 107 -13.07 -9.30 18.28
CA GLN A 107 -13.50 -8.78 16.97
C GLN A 107 -13.58 -7.25 16.98
N HIS A 108 -14.21 -6.68 18.01
CA HIS A 108 -14.31 -5.24 18.16
C HIS A 108 -12.93 -4.58 18.34
N ALA A 109 -12.03 -5.17 19.13
CA ALA A 109 -10.66 -4.67 19.28
C ALA A 109 -9.89 -4.66 17.96
N ALA A 110 -10.02 -5.72 17.14
CA ALA A 110 -9.40 -5.78 15.83
C ALA A 110 -10.01 -4.78 14.83
N GLN A 111 -11.34 -4.61 14.84
CA GLN A 111 -12.02 -3.60 14.01
C GLN A 111 -11.58 -2.18 14.36
N VAL A 112 -11.48 -1.85 15.65
CA VAL A 112 -11.00 -0.52 16.10
C VAL A 112 -9.54 -0.30 15.70
N ALA A 113 -8.68 -1.31 15.84
CA ALA A 113 -7.29 -1.22 15.39
C ALA A 113 -7.19 -1.04 13.85
N GLN A 114 -8.03 -1.75 13.09
CA GLN A 114 -8.12 -1.63 11.63
C GLN A 114 -8.63 -0.25 11.19
N LEU A 115 -9.63 0.29 11.88
CA LEU A 115 -10.17 1.64 11.64
C LEU A 115 -9.10 2.70 11.89
N ARG A 116 -8.44 2.67 13.06
CA ARG A 116 -7.34 3.60 13.37
C ARG A 116 -6.21 3.56 12.34
N ALA A 117 -5.81 2.36 11.90
CA ALA A 117 -4.79 2.22 10.86
C ALA A 117 -5.26 2.80 9.51
N SER A 118 -6.54 2.65 9.18
CA SER A 118 -7.15 3.19 7.97
C SER A 118 -7.31 4.70 8.03
N ASP A 119 -7.68 5.26 9.17
CA ASP A 119 -7.84 6.71 9.40
C ASP A 119 -6.51 7.45 9.26
N ILE A 120 -5.45 6.93 9.90
CA ILE A 120 -4.09 7.51 9.78
C ILE A 120 -3.64 7.50 8.32
N ALA A 121 -3.75 6.36 7.63
CA ALA A 121 -3.39 6.25 6.22
C ALA A 121 -4.25 7.16 5.32
N GLY A 122 -5.55 7.30 5.63
CA GLY A 122 -6.50 8.16 4.92
C GLY A 122 -6.17 9.64 5.07
N LEU A 123 -5.79 10.09 6.28
CA LEU A 123 -5.36 11.46 6.53
C LEU A 123 -4.11 11.81 5.72
N PHE A 124 -3.06 10.97 5.76
CA PHE A 124 -1.85 11.20 4.96
C PHE A 124 -2.13 11.24 3.46
N THR A 125 -2.95 10.32 2.96
CA THR A 125 -3.37 10.29 1.55
C THR A 125 -4.08 11.59 1.16
N THR A 126 -4.97 12.09 2.03
CA THR A 126 -5.71 13.33 1.81
C THR A 126 -4.77 14.54 1.81
N ILE A 127 -3.87 14.66 2.79
CA ILE A 127 -2.90 15.77 2.88
C ILE A 127 -2.02 15.81 1.62
N ILE A 128 -1.48 14.65 1.21
CA ILE A 128 -0.63 14.51 0.01
C ILE A 128 -1.38 14.95 -1.24
N ARG A 129 -2.63 14.48 -1.41
CA ARG A 129 -3.46 14.82 -2.57
C ARG A 129 -3.74 16.32 -2.63
N THR A 130 -4.11 16.93 -1.51
CA THR A 130 -4.39 18.37 -1.40
C THR A 130 -3.13 19.20 -1.67
N LEU A 131 -1.99 18.82 -1.09
CA LEU A 131 -0.72 19.51 -1.29
C LEU A 131 -0.29 19.45 -2.76
N ARG A 132 -0.50 18.32 -3.44
CA ARG A 132 -0.25 18.20 -4.87
C ARG A 132 -1.12 19.14 -5.70
N MET A 133 -2.41 19.24 -5.41
CA MET A 133 -3.30 20.20 -6.10
C MET A 133 -2.82 21.63 -5.89
N ALA A 134 -2.37 21.97 -4.69
CA ALA A 134 -1.78 23.28 -4.40
C ALA A 134 -0.48 23.52 -5.19
N MET A 135 0.42 22.53 -5.25
CA MET A 135 1.68 22.62 -6.01
C MET A 135 1.45 22.73 -7.53
N GLN A 136 0.44 22.03 -8.05
CA GLN A 136 0.06 22.12 -9.46
C GLN A 136 -0.48 23.51 -9.82
N SER A 137 -1.31 24.10 -8.95
CA SER A 137 -1.76 25.49 -9.08
C SER A 137 -0.58 26.47 -9.00
N ALA A 138 0.34 26.27 -8.05
CA ALA A 138 1.52 27.12 -7.88
C ALA A 138 2.44 27.09 -9.12
N ILE A 139 2.62 25.92 -9.74
CA ILE A 139 3.41 25.79 -10.98
C ILE A 139 2.74 26.47 -12.17
N LEU A 140 1.41 26.39 -12.28
CA LEU A 140 0.67 27.15 -13.29
C LEU A 140 0.83 28.66 -13.08
N GLY A 141 0.74 29.14 -11.83
CA GLY A 141 0.97 30.54 -11.49
C GLY A 141 2.40 31.01 -11.80
N LEU A 142 3.41 30.24 -11.41
CA LEU A 142 4.82 30.51 -11.73
C LEU A 142 5.07 30.50 -13.25
N GLY A 143 4.49 29.53 -13.97
CA GLY A 143 4.58 29.44 -15.41
C GLY A 143 3.96 30.65 -16.11
N ALA A 144 2.79 31.12 -15.64
CA ALA A 144 2.15 32.32 -16.18
C ALA A 144 3.00 33.58 -15.93
N TRP A 145 3.61 33.71 -14.75
CA TRP A 145 4.53 34.82 -14.44
C TRP A 145 5.78 34.82 -15.33
N LEU A 146 6.34 33.65 -15.64
CA LEU A 146 7.47 33.50 -16.56
C LEU A 146 7.10 33.83 -18.01
N VAL A 147 5.87 33.50 -18.43
CA VAL A 147 5.37 33.86 -19.77
C VAL A 147 5.23 35.37 -19.90
N LEU A 148 4.77 36.07 -18.85
CA LEU A 148 4.69 37.54 -18.83
C LEU A 148 6.06 38.22 -18.92
N GLN A 149 7.13 37.55 -18.50
CA GLN A 149 8.50 38.05 -18.64
C GLN A 149 9.16 37.64 -19.98
N GLU A 150 8.40 37.03 -20.89
CA GLU A 150 8.89 36.51 -22.17
C GLU A 150 10.01 35.45 -22.03
N GLN A 151 10.21 34.88 -20.84
CA GLN A 151 11.22 33.86 -20.56
C GLN A 151 10.73 32.44 -20.88
N LEU A 152 9.42 32.26 -21.05
CA LEU A 152 8.80 30.97 -21.34
C LEU A 152 7.65 31.16 -22.34
N SER A 153 7.56 30.28 -23.33
CA SER A 153 6.41 30.29 -24.24
C SER A 153 5.15 29.77 -23.55
N ALA A 154 3.97 30.20 -24.02
CA ALA A 154 2.69 29.66 -23.56
C ALA A 154 2.61 28.13 -23.71
N GLY A 155 3.24 27.57 -24.76
CA GLY A 155 3.38 26.12 -24.94
C GLY A 155 4.26 25.46 -23.88
N GLY A 156 5.39 26.08 -23.50
CA GLY A 156 6.28 25.61 -22.43
C GLY A 156 5.62 25.60 -21.06
N MET A 157 4.75 26.59 -20.77
CA MET A 157 3.94 26.62 -19.56
C MET A 157 3.00 25.41 -19.47
N ILE A 158 2.24 25.12 -20.53
CA ILE A 158 1.30 24.00 -20.56
C ILE A 158 2.06 22.66 -20.51
N ALA A 159 3.13 22.53 -21.29
CA ALA A 159 3.98 21.33 -21.31
C ALA A 159 4.55 21.04 -19.92
N THR A 160 5.04 22.06 -19.22
CA THR A 160 5.57 21.90 -17.86
C THR A 160 4.50 21.43 -16.87
N SER A 161 3.29 21.98 -16.94
CA SER A 161 2.19 21.56 -16.05
C SER A 161 1.78 20.09 -16.28
N ILE A 162 1.75 19.64 -17.54
CA ILE A 162 1.45 18.25 -17.90
C ILE A 162 2.57 17.31 -17.42
N LEU A 163 3.83 17.67 -17.68
CA LEU A 163 5.00 16.90 -17.23
C LEU A 163 5.05 16.80 -15.71
N PHE A 164 4.73 17.89 -15.01
CA PHE A 164 4.66 17.91 -13.55
C PHE A 164 3.62 16.93 -13.01
N GLY A 165 2.42 16.93 -13.59
CA GLY A 165 1.38 15.96 -13.23
C GLY A 165 1.82 14.51 -13.43
N ARG A 166 2.54 14.22 -14.51
CA ARG A 166 3.10 12.90 -14.80
C ARG A 166 4.20 12.49 -13.83
N LEU A 167 5.09 13.42 -13.46
CA LEU A 167 6.18 13.21 -12.51
C LEU A 167 5.66 12.75 -11.13
N LEU A 168 4.54 13.32 -10.69
CA LEU A 168 3.97 13.11 -9.37
C LEU A 168 3.01 11.92 -9.25
N ASN A 169 2.40 11.51 -10.36
CA ASN A 169 1.43 10.43 -10.39
C ASN A 169 1.95 9.11 -9.75
N PRO A 170 3.14 8.59 -10.08
CA PRO A 170 3.61 7.34 -9.49
C PRO A 170 3.81 7.45 -7.98
N LEU A 171 4.31 8.60 -7.49
CA LEU A 171 4.42 8.86 -6.05
C LEU A 171 3.05 8.77 -5.37
N GLU A 172 2.02 9.36 -5.97
CA GLU A 172 0.66 9.33 -5.44
C GLU A 172 0.08 7.91 -5.38
N VAL A 173 0.25 7.14 -6.47
CA VAL A 173 -0.25 5.76 -6.54
C VAL A 173 0.49 4.87 -5.56
N LEU A 174 1.81 5.01 -5.43
CA LEU A 174 2.62 4.26 -4.46
C LEU A 174 2.18 4.49 -3.02
N ILE A 175 1.85 5.73 -2.68
CA ILE A 175 1.40 6.11 -1.34
C ILE A 175 -0.03 5.62 -1.09
N GLY A 176 -0.95 5.85 -2.02
CA GLY A 176 -2.35 5.45 -1.90
C GLY A 176 -2.56 3.93 -1.91
N SER A 177 -1.66 3.18 -2.55
CA SER A 177 -1.72 1.71 -2.64
C SER A 177 -0.79 0.97 -1.68
N TRP A 178 -0.09 1.67 -0.78
CA TRP A 178 0.94 1.12 0.12
C TRP A 178 0.44 -0.02 1.03
N ILE A 179 -0.86 -0.07 1.30
CA ILE A 179 -1.54 -1.11 2.10
C ILE A 179 -1.41 -2.50 1.44
N VAL A 180 -1.40 -2.56 0.10
CA VAL A 180 -1.37 -3.81 -0.67
C VAL A 180 -0.01 -4.53 -0.57
N PRO A 181 1.15 -3.90 -0.83
CA PRO A 181 2.44 -4.56 -0.67
C PRO A 181 2.74 -4.89 0.80
N GLN A 182 2.28 -4.09 1.77
CA GLN A 182 2.49 -4.39 3.18
C GLN A 182 1.74 -5.66 3.62
N ARG A 183 0.50 -5.86 3.14
CA ARG A 183 -0.25 -7.13 3.31
C ARG A 183 0.47 -8.31 2.69
N ALA A 184 1.05 -8.15 1.49
CA ALA A 184 1.79 -9.20 0.80
C ALA A 184 3.09 -9.59 1.52
N LEU A 185 3.88 -8.60 1.97
CA LEU A 185 5.14 -8.82 2.70
C LEU A 185 4.91 -9.51 4.06
N LEU A 186 3.84 -9.13 4.76
CA LEU A 186 3.46 -9.78 6.02
C LEU A 186 2.88 -11.19 5.80
N GLY A 187 2.13 -11.42 4.71
CA GLY A 187 1.73 -12.75 4.28
C GLY A 187 2.94 -13.65 3.96
N TRP A 188 3.94 -13.09 3.28
CA TRP A 188 5.20 -13.79 2.98
C TRP A 188 6.02 -14.11 4.22
N ALA A 189 6.15 -13.15 5.16
CA ALA A 189 6.82 -13.37 6.43
C ALA A 189 6.15 -14.48 7.25
N ARG A 190 4.81 -14.54 7.27
CA ARG A 190 4.03 -15.60 7.91
C ARG A 190 4.27 -16.97 7.27
N LEU A 191 4.20 -17.07 5.95
CA LEU A 191 4.51 -18.30 5.23
C LEU A 191 5.93 -18.79 5.51
N ARG A 192 6.90 -17.87 5.56
CA ARG A 192 8.29 -18.20 5.90
C ARG A 192 8.44 -18.67 7.35
N GLY A 193 7.71 -18.08 8.29
CA GLY A 193 7.64 -18.52 9.68
C GLY A 193 7.05 -19.93 9.83
N GLN A 194 5.97 -20.23 9.14
CA GLN A 194 5.36 -21.57 9.17
C GLN A 194 6.20 -22.63 8.45
N LEU A 195 6.82 -22.28 7.32
CA LEU A 195 7.74 -23.18 6.60
C LEU A 195 9.01 -23.49 7.39
N SER A 196 9.49 -22.55 8.22
CA SER A 196 10.65 -22.77 9.09
C SER A 196 10.31 -23.58 10.36
N GLN A 197 9.03 -23.69 10.72
CA GLN A 197 8.55 -24.56 11.79
C GLN A 197 8.15 -25.97 11.30
N MET A 198 8.14 -26.23 9.99
CA MET A 198 7.96 -27.59 9.46
C MET A 198 9.19 -28.44 9.82
N PRO A 199 9.04 -29.55 10.56
CA PRO A 199 10.15 -30.44 10.88
C PRO A 199 10.76 -30.97 9.58
N ALA A 200 12.09 -31.01 9.49
CA ALA A 200 12.78 -31.63 8.37
C ALA A 200 12.19 -33.02 8.14
N ARG A 201 11.67 -33.24 6.92
CA ARG A 201 11.04 -34.48 6.46
C ARG A 201 11.95 -35.63 6.91
N HIS A 202 11.50 -36.41 7.90
CA HIS A 202 12.30 -37.53 8.38
C HIS A 202 12.55 -38.45 7.18
N ARG A 203 13.84 -38.71 6.93
CA ARG A 203 14.33 -39.63 5.91
C ARG A 203 13.48 -40.91 6.02
N PRO A 204 12.85 -41.41 4.94
CA PRO A 204 12.01 -42.60 5.05
C PRO A 204 12.83 -43.71 5.71
N LEU A 205 12.35 -44.23 6.84
CA LEU A 205 12.92 -45.43 7.44
C LEU A 205 12.84 -46.52 6.38
N ALA A 206 14.02 -47.00 5.95
CA ALA A 206 14.12 -48.15 5.07
C ALA A 206 13.53 -49.34 5.82
N LEU A 207 12.27 -49.67 5.53
CA LEU A 207 11.66 -50.89 6.02
C LEU A 207 12.49 -52.06 5.47
N PRO A 208 12.94 -53.00 6.33
CA PRO A 208 13.54 -54.23 5.85
C PRO A 208 12.52 -54.92 4.95
N ARG A 209 12.97 -55.32 3.75
CA ARG A 209 12.13 -56.04 2.78
C ARG A 209 11.59 -57.31 3.46
N PRO A 210 10.27 -57.57 3.42
CA PRO A 210 9.71 -58.78 4.00
C PRO A 210 10.33 -60.00 3.31
N ALA A 211 10.87 -60.92 4.10
CA ALA A 211 11.36 -62.21 3.62
C ALA A 211 10.13 -63.06 3.24
N ALA A 212 10.11 -63.50 1.98
CA ALA A 212 9.21 -64.54 1.50
C ALA A 212 9.82 -65.92 1.77
#